data_AF-A0ABD3REE1-F1
#
_entry.id   AF-A0ABD3REE1-F1
#
_cell.length_a   1.000
_cell.length_b   1.000
_cell.length_c   1.000
_cell.angle_alpha   90.00
_cell.angle_beta   90.00
_cell.angle_gamma   90.00
#
_symmetry.space_group_name_H-M   'P 1'
#
loop_
_entity.id
_entity.type
_entity.pdbx_description
1 polymer ?
#
loop_
_entity_poly.entity_id
_entity_poly.type
_entity_poly.pdbx_seq_one_letter_code
_entity_poly.pdbx_strand_id
1 'polypeptide(L)'
;MTRMRQGFPCLTILSAATLLRSLMPILIHPTTESLAQPAPSRRRRLFRTPLFSSLENNNHGDDGADDRPGPSSRGRGAFEPFERIVQKVTGNDDYALGVIAKSVVGSAAQGVEGTVRSVTGNKDYQFGDLTKKVVGATTHGVEDLVKSATGNERYQFGDLTRATLNAAGNAITYSEKSLKTIRDNNIHELVELLNMHWTKTMGDRERTEAFTVVVYLGATMILAYNFIANLMSGMVFAAAWTRICMETGETPTYPGNWSKFLQAKSTMDIFFGGPCLPARALIAIPWFFQYRKFVVGVTRVLPLREKFPIINRYAALIVSWLVANIAFVGGITLLMMKTWSLLHSFYSVRVASVH
;
A
#
# COMPACT_ATOMS: atom_id res chain seq x y z
N MET A 1 42.26 -12.21 -32.96
CA MET A 1 40.89 -12.52 -33.44
C MET A 1 40.26 -13.54 -32.51
N THR A 2 39.58 -13.10 -31.46
CA THR A 2 38.95 -13.94 -30.45
C THR A 2 37.49 -13.51 -30.35
N ARG A 3 36.59 -14.28 -30.99
CA ARG A 3 35.15 -14.07 -30.94
C ARG A 3 34.64 -14.43 -29.53
N MET A 4 34.42 -13.44 -28.67
CA MET A 4 33.54 -13.62 -27.51
C MET A 4 32.08 -13.65 -27.98
N ARG A 5 31.45 -14.82 -27.86
CA ARG A 5 29.99 -14.97 -27.97
C ARG A 5 29.36 -14.32 -26.74
N GLN A 6 28.82 -13.11 -26.89
CA GLN A 6 27.90 -12.54 -25.91
C GLN A 6 26.54 -13.24 -26.07
N GLY A 7 26.20 -14.10 -25.11
CA GLY A 7 24.85 -14.62 -24.94
C GLY A 7 23.94 -13.51 -24.42
N PHE A 8 22.99 -13.08 -25.25
CA PHE A 8 21.99 -12.07 -24.90
C PHE A 8 20.98 -12.61 -23.86
N PRO A 9 20.53 -11.80 -22.89
CA PRO A 9 19.46 -12.13 -21.96
C PRO A 9 18.08 -11.88 -22.62
N CYS A 10 17.78 -12.59 -23.71
CA CYS A 10 16.47 -12.52 -24.38
C CYS A 10 15.44 -13.53 -23.81
N LEU A 11 15.90 -14.51 -23.00
CA LEU A 11 15.07 -15.63 -22.54
C LEU A 11 14.07 -15.27 -21.42
N THR A 12 14.29 -14.22 -20.65
CA THR A 12 13.39 -13.84 -19.54
C THR A 12 12.14 -13.11 -20.01
N ILE A 13 12.19 -12.39 -21.13
CA ILE A 13 11.07 -11.59 -21.64
C ILE A 13 10.04 -12.47 -22.36
N LEU A 14 10.50 -13.51 -23.08
CA LEU A 14 9.61 -14.47 -23.73
C LEU A 14 8.83 -15.31 -22.72
N SER A 15 9.40 -15.57 -21.54
CA SER A 15 8.76 -16.36 -20.47
C SER A 15 7.55 -15.66 -19.88
N ALA A 16 7.63 -14.34 -19.60
CA ALA A 16 6.51 -13.58 -19.00
C ALA A 16 5.32 -13.42 -19.97
N ALA A 17 5.58 -13.17 -21.26
CA ALA A 17 4.53 -13.07 -22.27
C ALA A 17 3.84 -14.43 -22.53
N THR A 18 4.60 -15.52 -22.43
CA THR A 18 4.06 -16.89 -22.56
C THR A 18 3.22 -17.29 -21.34
N LEU A 19 3.64 -16.87 -20.13
CA LEU A 19 2.88 -17.06 -18.89
C LEU A 19 1.52 -16.32 -18.93
N LEU A 20 1.51 -15.05 -19.35
CA LEU A 20 0.29 -14.26 -19.54
C LEU A 20 -0.65 -14.87 -20.60
N ARG A 21 -0.09 -15.41 -21.69
CA ARG A 21 -0.86 -16.08 -22.74
C ARG A 21 -1.43 -17.43 -22.30
N SER A 22 -0.75 -18.15 -21.40
CA SER A 22 -1.24 -19.41 -20.82
C SER A 22 -2.36 -19.23 -19.78
N LEU A 23 -2.44 -18.06 -19.15
CA LEU A 23 -3.45 -17.74 -18.14
C LEU A 23 -4.76 -17.19 -18.71
N MET A 24 -4.75 -16.67 -19.95
CA MET A 24 -5.96 -16.13 -20.58
C MET A 24 -7.07 -17.16 -20.88
N PRO A 25 -6.81 -18.42 -21.30
CA PRO A 25 -7.88 -19.39 -21.56
C PRO A 25 -8.64 -19.82 -20.30
N ILE A 26 -8.01 -19.75 -19.13
CA ILE A 26 -8.62 -20.10 -17.83
C ILE A 26 -9.65 -19.03 -17.40
N LEU A 27 -9.60 -17.84 -17.99
CA LEU A 27 -10.48 -16.71 -17.67
C LEU A 27 -11.72 -16.58 -18.57
N ILE A 28 -11.86 -17.40 -19.62
CA ILE A 28 -12.94 -17.27 -20.63
C ILE A 28 -13.72 -18.58 -20.85
N HIS A 29 -13.69 -19.52 -19.90
CA HIS A 29 -14.60 -20.67 -19.93
C HIS A 29 -15.71 -20.53 -18.88
N PRO A 30 -16.89 -20.00 -19.24
CA PRO A 30 -18.08 -20.22 -18.43
C PRO A 30 -18.52 -21.68 -18.62
N THR A 31 -18.31 -22.50 -17.59
CA THR A 31 -18.90 -23.83 -17.50
C THR A 31 -20.42 -23.65 -17.41
N THR A 32 -21.11 -23.88 -18.53
CA THR A 32 -22.56 -23.96 -18.59
C THR A 32 -22.96 -25.36 -18.17
N GLU A 33 -22.99 -25.63 -16.86
CA GLU A 33 -23.70 -26.79 -16.34
C GLU A 33 -25.15 -26.39 -15.98
N SER A 34 -26.03 -26.89 -16.85
CA SER A 34 -27.47 -26.79 -16.83
C SER A 34 -28.10 -27.64 -15.74
N LEU A 35 -28.83 -26.98 -14.84
CA LEU A 35 -30.15 -27.33 -14.28
C LEU A 35 -30.44 -28.80 -13.91
N ALA A 36 -30.61 -29.01 -12.61
CA ALA A 36 -31.75 -29.76 -12.08
C ALA A 36 -32.15 -29.19 -10.70
N GLN A 37 -33.17 -28.33 -10.66
CA GLN A 37 -33.87 -27.95 -9.43
C GLN A 37 -35.10 -28.85 -9.25
N PRO A 38 -35.33 -29.41 -8.06
CA PRO A 38 -36.66 -29.86 -7.65
C PRO A 38 -37.37 -28.74 -6.86
N ALA A 39 -38.58 -28.39 -7.29
CA ALA A 39 -39.63 -27.86 -6.40
C ALA A 39 -39.98 -28.92 -5.32
N PRO A 40 -40.72 -28.66 -4.21
CA PRO A 40 -41.63 -27.53 -3.89
C PRO A 40 -41.44 -27.02 -2.43
N SER A 41 -42.13 -26.03 -1.86
CA SER A 41 -43.55 -26.07 -1.49
C SER A 41 -43.88 -24.84 -0.63
N ARG A 42 -45.06 -24.29 -0.92
CA ARG A 42 -45.66 -23.11 -0.32
C ARG A 42 -46.29 -23.50 1.02
N ARG A 43 -45.76 -23.05 2.16
CA ARG A 43 -46.46 -23.12 3.46
C ARG A 43 -46.47 -21.76 4.14
N ARG A 44 -47.57 -21.03 3.95
CA ARG A 44 -47.96 -19.92 4.83
C ARG A 44 -48.22 -20.48 6.22
N ARG A 45 -47.46 -20.04 7.23
CA ARG A 45 -47.90 -20.07 8.62
C ARG A 45 -47.91 -18.65 9.14
N LEU A 46 -49.12 -18.14 9.37
CA LEU A 46 -49.38 -17.02 10.27
C LEU A 46 -48.79 -17.38 11.64
N PHE A 47 -47.80 -16.61 12.10
CA PHE A 47 -47.43 -16.60 13.50
C PHE A 47 -48.13 -15.43 14.19
N ARG A 48 -49.16 -15.80 14.95
CA ARG A 48 -49.87 -14.98 15.93
C ARG A 48 -49.00 -14.99 17.19
N THR A 49 -48.46 -13.85 17.60
CA THR A 49 -47.83 -13.69 18.92
C THR A 49 -48.91 -13.41 19.97
N PRO A 50 -48.95 -14.14 21.10
CA PRO A 50 -49.63 -13.66 22.28
C PRO A 50 -48.67 -12.93 23.21
N LEU A 51 -49.21 -11.87 23.82
CA LEU A 51 -48.79 -11.25 25.07
C LEU A 51 -48.15 -12.25 26.05
N PHE A 52 -47.01 -11.86 26.63
CA PHE A 52 -46.48 -12.49 27.84
C PHE A 52 -46.60 -11.48 28.99
N SER A 53 -47.35 -11.87 30.00
CA SER A 53 -47.50 -11.18 31.28
C SER A 53 -47.15 -12.14 32.40
N SER A 54 -46.27 -11.65 33.29
CA SER A 54 -46.20 -11.89 34.73
C SER A 54 -45.65 -13.21 35.31
N LEU A 55 -44.80 -12.97 36.34
CA LEU A 55 -44.42 -13.80 37.49
C LEU A 55 -43.52 -15.01 37.18
N GLU A 56 -42.35 -15.09 37.82
CA GLU A 56 -42.29 -15.64 39.18
C GLU A 56 -40.93 -15.38 39.84
N ASN A 57 -41.05 -15.03 41.11
CA ASN A 57 -40.01 -14.73 42.09
C ASN A 57 -39.55 -16.06 42.69
N ASN A 58 -38.25 -16.35 42.74
CA ASN A 58 -37.72 -17.39 43.64
C ASN A 58 -36.33 -17.01 44.14
N ASN A 59 -36.34 -16.41 45.33
CA ASN A 59 -35.23 -16.46 46.27
C ASN A 59 -34.90 -17.92 46.59
N HIS A 60 -33.64 -18.32 46.38
CA HIS A 60 -33.04 -19.40 47.13
C HIS A 60 -31.69 -18.91 47.65
N GLY A 61 -31.60 -18.85 48.98
CA GLY A 61 -30.41 -18.42 49.68
C GLY A 61 -29.42 -19.55 49.91
N ASP A 62 -28.22 -19.09 50.24
CA ASP A 62 -27.17 -19.72 51.04
C ASP A 62 -26.43 -20.93 50.47
N ASP A 63 -25.12 -20.77 50.27
CA ASP A 63 -24.10 -21.47 51.06
C ASP A 63 -22.68 -21.11 50.57
N GLY A 64 -21.92 -20.45 51.46
CA GLY A 64 -20.56 -20.86 51.83
C GLY A 64 -19.41 -20.84 50.80
N ALA A 65 -18.51 -19.86 51.00
CA ALA A 65 -17.04 -19.97 51.01
C ALA A 65 -16.28 -20.36 49.73
N ASP A 66 -15.54 -19.39 49.16
CA ASP A 66 -14.07 -19.47 48.95
C ASP A 66 -13.53 -18.11 48.47
N ASP A 67 -13.15 -17.22 49.40
CA ASP A 67 -12.45 -15.97 49.09
C ASP A 67 -10.96 -16.25 48.83
N ARG A 68 -10.65 -16.69 47.60
CA ARG A 68 -9.32 -16.53 47.02
C ARG A 68 -9.38 -15.46 45.94
N PRO A 69 -8.57 -14.39 46.02
CA PRO A 69 -8.50 -13.38 44.96
C PRO A 69 -7.92 -14.03 43.70
N GLY A 70 -8.82 -14.41 42.78
CA GLY A 70 -8.46 -14.86 41.45
C GLY A 70 -7.69 -13.77 40.69
N PRO A 71 -6.71 -14.14 39.86
CA PRO A 71 -5.90 -13.17 39.14
C PRO A 71 -6.81 -12.29 38.28
N SER A 72 -6.70 -10.98 38.54
CA SER A 72 -7.38 -9.90 37.83
C SER A 72 -7.54 -10.22 36.34
N SER A 73 -8.78 -10.40 35.90
CA SER A 73 -9.17 -10.47 34.50
C SER A 73 -8.90 -9.12 33.84
N ARG A 74 -7.64 -8.89 33.44
CA ARG A 74 -7.27 -7.82 32.50
C ARG A 74 -8.11 -8.03 31.25
N GLY A 75 -8.87 -7.00 30.86
CA GLY A 75 -9.77 -7.00 29.72
C GLY A 75 -9.12 -7.62 28.48
N ARG A 76 -9.57 -8.82 28.13
CA ARG A 76 -9.18 -9.52 26.90
C ARG A 76 -9.84 -8.80 25.72
N GLY A 77 -9.02 -8.18 24.88
CA GLY A 77 -9.46 -7.33 23.77
C GLY A 77 -10.06 -8.11 22.58
N ALA A 78 -10.60 -7.34 21.63
CA ALA A 78 -11.39 -7.78 20.47
C ALA A 78 -10.73 -8.77 19.47
N PHE A 79 -9.52 -9.26 19.74
CA PHE A 79 -8.76 -10.14 18.84
C PHE A 79 -8.68 -11.61 19.32
N GLU A 80 -9.25 -11.93 20.48
CA GLU A 80 -9.22 -13.28 21.06
C GLU A 80 -9.76 -14.41 20.13
N PRO A 81 -10.84 -14.20 19.33
CA PRO A 81 -11.33 -15.24 18.42
C PRO A 81 -10.32 -15.59 17.32
N PHE A 82 -9.59 -14.59 16.81
CA PHE A 82 -8.57 -14.80 15.79
C PHE A 82 -7.31 -15.44 16.38
N GLU A 83 -6.86 -14.98 17.54
CA GLU A 83 -5.71 -15.58 18.25
C GLU A 83 -5.99 -17.05 18.57
N ARG A 84 -7.19 -17.42 19.04
CA ARG A 84 -7.56 -18.84 19.27
C ARG A 84 -7.55 -19.68 18.01
N ILE A 85 -7.99 -19.14 16.87
CA ILE A 85 -7.94 -19.88 15.59
C ILE A 85 -6.49 -20.13 15.20
N VAL A 86 -5.61 -19.12 15.33
CA VAL A 86 -4.19 -19.27 14.97
C VAL A 86 -3.45 -20.18 15.96
N GLN A 87 -3.68 -20.05 17.26
CA GLN A 87 -3.12 -20.95 18.28
C GLN A 87 -3.54 -22.40 18.01
N LYS A 88 -4.82 -22.64 17.70
CA LYS A 88 -5.33 -23.99 17.40
C LYS A 88 -4.77 -24.58 16.11
N VAL A 89 -4.52 -23.75 15.09
CA VAL A 89 -3.97 -24.21 13.80
C VAL A 89 -2.45 -24.41 13.88
N THR A 90 -1.75 -23.59 14.66
CA THR A 90 -0.28 -23.64 14.76
C THR A 90 0.22 -24.51 15.91
N GLY A 91 -0.64 -24.84 16.89
CA GLY A 91 -0.24 -25.51 18.13
C GLY A 91 0.63 -24.64 19.04
N ASN A 92 0.65 -23.32 18.80
CA ASN A 92 1.47 -22.37 19.55
C ASN A 92 0.57 -21.52 20.46
N ASP A 93 0.45 -21.93 21.72
CA ASP A 93 -0.41 -21.30 22.73
C ASP A 93 0.07 -19.87 23.11
N ASP A 94 1.32 -19.53 22.79
CA ASP A 94 1.93 -18.21 23.06
C ASP A 94 1.77 -17.22 21.88
N TYR A 95 0.97 -17.57 20.87
CA TYR A 95 0.75 -16.68 19.73
C TYR A 95 0.00 -15.40 20.15
N ALA A 96 0.70 -14.25 20.08
CA ALA A 96 0.13 -12.92 20.28
C ALA A 96 0.40 -12.06 19.04
N LEU A 97 -0.66 -11.56 18.40
CA LEU A 97 -0.55 -10.85 17.12
C LEU A 97 0.30 -9.57 17.24
N GLY A 98 0.25 -8.94 18.41
CA GLY A 98 1.07 -7.78 18.75
C GLY A 98 2.57 -8.07 18.83
N VAL A 99 2.98 -9.31 19.14
CA VAL A 99 4.41 -9.70 19.21
C VAL A 99 5.01 -9.82 17.82
N ILE A 100 4.27 -10.39 16.86
CA ILE A 100 4.73 -10.50 15.46
C ILE A 100 4.80 -9.13 14.81
N ALA A 101 3.77 -8.28 14.99
CA ALA A 101 3.79 -6.92 14.46
C ALA A 101 4.96 -6.09 15.04
N LYS A 102 5.19 -6.17 16.37
CA LYS A 102 6.34 -5.52 17.03
C LYS A 102 7.68 -6.10 16.56
N SER A 103 7.76 -7.41 16.35
CA SER A 103 8.97 -8.10 15.89
C SER A 103 9.34 -7.72 14.45
N VAL A 104 8.36 -7.68 13.53
CA VAL A 104 8.58 -7.30 12.13
C VAL A 104 8.99 -5.83 12.02
N VAL A 105 8.29 -4.93 12.73
CA VAL A 105 8.63 -3.50 12.75
C VAL A 105 9.98 -3.26 13.43
N GLY A 106 10.26 -3.94 14.55
CA GLY A 106 11.53 -3.84 15.27
C GLY A 106 12.72 -4.35 14.45
N SER A 107 12.56 -5.48 13.75
CA SER A 107 13.62 -6.06 12.91
C SER A 107 13.93 -5.17 11.69
N ALA A 108 12.91 -4.59 11.07
CA ALA A 108 13.09 -3.65 9.98
C ALA A 108 13.79 -2.35 10.43
N ALA A 109 13.38 -1.80 11.59
CA ALA A 109 14.02 -0.62 12.17
C ALA A 109 15.49 -0.90 12.53
N GLN A 110 15.79 -2.03 13.19
CA GLN A 110 17.14 -2.43 13.55
C GLN A 110 18.06 -2.65 12.33
N GLY A 111 17.54 -3.24 11.24
CA GLY A 111 18.31 -3.44 10.01
C GLY A 111 18.70 -2.12 9.35
N VAL A 112 17.79 -1.14 9.32
CA VAL A 112 18.08 0.21 8.80
C VAL A 112 19.05 0.94 9.72
N GLU A 113 18.84 0.89 11.04
CA GLU A 113 19.76 1.51 12.01
C GLU A 113 21.17 0.93 11.91
N GLY A 114 21.32 -0.40 11.85
CA GLY A 114 22.62 -1.06 11.74
C GLY A 114 23.37 -0.64 10.46
N THR A 115 22.66 -0.58 9.34
CA THR A 115 23.22 -0.14 8.05
C THR A 115 23.68 1.32 8.14
N VAL A 116 22.86 2.21 8.69
CA VAL A 116 23.20 3.64 8.77
C VAL A 116 24.31 3.90 9.79
N ARG A 117 24.33 3.22 10.94
CA ARG A 117 25.44 3.26 11.91
C ARG A 117 26.76 2.84 11.26
N SER A 118 26.72 1.76 10.47
CA SER A 118 27.90 1.25 9.75
C SER A 118 28.42 2.23 8.69
N VAL A 119 27.52 2.91 7.97
CA VAL A 119 27.90 3.82 6.88
C VAL A 119 28.34 5.19 7.40
N THR A 120 27.69 5.69 8.46
CA THR A 120 27.91 7.05 8.99
C THR A 120 28.94 7.10 10.11
N GLY A 121 29.29 5.96 10.71
CA GLY A 121 30.14 5.89 11.90
C GLY A 121 29.47 6.38 13.18
N ASN A 122 28.21 6.83 13.12
CA ASN A 122 27.47 7.30 14.29
C ASN A 122 26.81 6.12 15.00
N LYS A 123 27.42 5.63 16.08
CA LYS A 123 26.92 4.47 16.85
C LYS A 123 25.60 4.74 17.58
N ASP A 124 25.27 6.00 17.82
CA ASP A 124 24.08 6.41 18.60
C ASP A 124 22.87 6.71 17.71
N TYR A 125 22.98 6.50 16.40
CA TYR A 125 21.90 6.76 15.45
C TYR A 125 20.65 5.94 15.75
N GLN A 126 19.49 6.59 15.78
CA GLN A 126 18.17 5.95 15.85
C GLN A 126 17.35 6.24 14.60
N PHE A 127 16.47 5.31 14.20
CA PHE A 127 15.61 5.47 13.02
C PHE A 127 14.75 6.75 13.08
N GLY A 128 14.39 7.17 14.29
CA GLY A 128 13.69 8.44 14.55
C GLY A 128 14.49 9.68 14.13
N ASP A 129 15.82 9.64 14.17
CA ASP A 129 16.68 10.78 13.82
C ASP A 129 16.67 11.05 12.32
N LEU A 130 16.59 10.00 11.49
CA LEU A 130 16.42 10.14 10.05
C LEU A 130 15.08 10.77 9.73
N THR A 131 14.03 10.33 10.41
CA THR A 131 12.69 10.87 10.20
C THR A 131 12.67 12.36 10.57
N LYS A 132 13.22 12.74 11.73
CA LYS A 132 13.34 14.14 12.14
C LYS A 132 14.19 14.96 11.18
N LYS A 133 15.33 14.44 10.73
CA LYS A 133 16.26 15.14 9.84
C LYS A 133 15.72 15.29 8.42
N VAL A 134 15.09 14.25 7.87
CA VAL A 134 14.46 14.29 6.54
C VAL A 134 13.22 15.19 6.57
N VAL A 135 12.37 15.09 7.58
CA VAL A 135 11.21 15.99 7.73
C VAL A 135 11.66 17.43 7.92
N GLY A 136 12.64 17.70 8.80
CA GLY A 136 13.18 19.06 8.99
C GLY A 136 13.83 19.62 7.73
N ALA A 137 14.70 18.86 7.05
CA ALA A 137 15.39 19.30 5.84
C ALA A 137 14.42 19.49 4.66
N THR A 138 13.41 18.64 4.52
CA THR A 138 12.40 18.77 3.45
C THR A 138 11.49 19.95 3.71
N THR A 139 11.05 20.15 4.96
CA THR A 139 10.21 21.30 5.34
C THR A 139 10.94 22.61 5.08
N HIS A 140 12.17 22.77 5.57
CA HIS A 140 12.95 23.99 5.35
C HIS A 140 13.32 24.19 3.87
N GLY A 141 13.72 23.14 3.15
CA GLY A 141 14.06 23.24 1.74
C GLY A 141 12.86 23.63 0.86
N VAL A 142 11.66 23.14 1.18
CA VAL A 142 10.42 23.54 0.49
C VAL A 142 10.02 24.97 0.86
N GLU A 143 10.16 25.37 2.13
CA GLU A 143 9.92 26.75 2.55
C GLU A 143 10.82 27.73 1.82
N ASP A 144 12.13 27.47 1.77
CA ASP A 144 13.11 28.36 1.12
C ASP A 144 12.90 28.44 -0.40
N LEU A 145 12.57 27.32 -1.04
CA LEU A 145 12.22 27.30 -2.47
C LEU A 145 10.96 28.11 -2.76
N VAL A 146 9.93 28.01 -1.91
CA VAL A 146 8.69 28.76 -2.11
C VAL A 146 8.87 30.25 -1.76
N LYS A 147 9.61 30.57 -0.70
CA LYS A 147 9.98 31.96 -0.35
C LYS A 147 10.71 32.63 -1.50
N SER A 148 11.73 31.97 -2.06
CA SER A 148 12.49 32.50 -3.20
C SER A 148 11.65 32.62 -4.47
N ALA A 149 10.74 31.68 -4.75
CA ALA A 149 9.89 31.73 -5.94
C ALA A 149 8.73 32.74 -5.84
N THR A 150 8.21 32.99 -4.64
CA THR A 150 7.02 33.84 -4.42
C THR A 150 7.34 35.24 -3.89
N GLY A 151 8.58 35.46 -3.41
CA GLY A 151 8.98 36.68 -2.71
C GLY A 151 8.34 36.83 -1.32
N ASN A 152 7.63 35.81 -0.82
CA ASN A 152 6.96 35.87 0.48
C ASN A 152 7.85 35.26 1.57
N GLU A 153 8.70 36.09 2.17
CA GLU A 153 9.62 35.70 3.26
C GLU A 153 8.93 35.08 4.49
N ARG A 154 7.61 35.30 4.64
CA ARG A 154 6.81 34.78 5.75
C ARG A 154 6.14 33.44 5.45
N TYR A 155 6.38 32.85 4.28
CA TYR A 155 5.78 31.56 3.93
C TYR A 155 6.23 30.45 4.90
N GLN A 156 5.26 29.70 5.42
CA GLN A 156 5.49 28.50 6.22
C GLN A 156 4.89 27.27 5.53
N PHE A 157 5.53 26.12 5.70
CA PHE A 157 5.03 24.85 5.17
C PHE A 157 3.65 24.55 5.79
N GLY A 158 2.62 24.59 4.95
CA GLY A 158 1.22 24.44 5.37
C GLY A 158 0.32 25.62 5.01
N ASP A 159 0.89 26.78 4.64
CA ASP A 159 0.10 27.94 4.19
C ASP A 159 -0.61 27.66 2.85
N LEU A 160 0.01 26.91 1.94
CA LEU A 160 -0.62 26.48 0.69
C LEU A 160 -1.83 25.55 0.95
N THR A 161 -1.70 24.64 1.91
CA THR A 161 -2.78 23.75 2.34
C THR A 161 -3.91 24.55 2.98
N ARG A 162 -3.59 25.54 3.83
CA ARG A 162 -4.58 26.46 4.43
C ARG A 162 -5.30 27.30 3.38
N ALA A 163 -4.56 27.86 2.42
CA ALA A 163 -5.14 28.64 1.32
C ALA A 163 -6.08 27.79 0.44
N THR A 164 -5.66 26.56 0.13
CA THR A 164 -6.48 25.60 -0.64
C THR A 164 -7.73 25.16 0.12
N LEU A 165 -7.61 24.92 1.43
CA LEU A 165 -8.76 24.58 2.30
C LEU A 165 -9.73 25.76 2.48
N ASN A 166 -9.21 26.98 2.62
CA ASN A 166 -10.02 28.19 2.69
C ASN A 166 -10.73 28.49 1.36
N ALA A 167 -10.07 28.22 0.22
CA ALA A 167 -10.67 28.36 -1.10
C ALA A 167 -11.73 27.28 -1.40
N ALA A 168 -11.66 26.12 -0.75
CA ALA A 168 -12.66 25.05 -0.83
C ALA A 168 -13.87 25.26 0.11
N GLY A 169 -14.02 26.47 0.67
CA GLY A 169 -15.06 26.84 1.62
C GLY A 169 -16.48 26.59 1.10
N ASN A 170 -17.11 25.54 1.65
CA ASN A 170 -18.54 25.40 2.01
C ASN A 170 -19.01 23.93 2.07
N ALA A 171 -18.17 22.94 1.69
CA ALA A 171 -18.57 21.53 1.71
C ALA A 171 -17.99 20.71 2.88
N ILE A 172 -17.18 21.32 3.77
CA ILE A 172 -16.40 20.55 4.75
C ILE A 172 -16.34 21.18 6.16
N THR A 173 -17.46 21.72 6.65
CA THR A 173 -17.56 22.33 8.00
C THR A 173 -17.37 21.33 9.16
N TYR A 174 -17.51 20.02 8.92
CA TYR A 174 -17.17 19.01 9.93
C TYR A 174 -15.66 18.69 10.00
N SER A 175 -14.85 19.04 8.99
CA SER A 175 -13.44 18.60 8.99
C SER A 175 -12.48 19.54 9.68
N GLU A 176 -12.75 20.83 9.82
CA GLU A 176 -11.69 21.75 10.26
C GLU A 176 -11.35 21.58 11.75
N LYS A 177 -12.37 21.42 12.59
CA LYS A 177 -12.18 21.12 14.03
C LYS A 177 -11.59 19.74 14.21
N SER A 178 -12.10 18.73 13.51
CA SER A 178 -11.59 17.35 13.56
C SER A 178 -10.17 17.23 13.01
N LEU A 179 -9.82 17.89 11.89
CA LEU A 179 -8.46 17.90 11.35
C LEU A 179 -7.51 18.68 12.24
N LYS A 180 -7.94 19.81 12.82
CA LYS A 180 -7.11 20.57 13.75
C LYS A 180 -6.81 19.73 14.98
N THR A 181 -7.82 19.06 15.54
CA THR A 181 -7.63 18.11 16.65
C THR A 181 -6.78 16.89 16.23
N ILE A 182 -6.98 16.31 15.04
CA ILE A 182 -6.16 15.18 14.51
C ILE A 182 -4.72 15.58 14.22
N ARG A 183 -4.49 16.84 13.81
CA ARG A 183 -3.16 17.37 13.50
C ARG A 183 -2.40 17.74 14.77
N ASP A 184 -3.10 18.34 15.72
CA ASP A 184 -2.49 18.87 16.94
C ASP A 184 -2.42 17.78 18.04
N ASN A 185 -3.20 16.70 17.94
CA ASN A 185 -3.18 15.56 18.86
C ASN A 185 -2.50 14.33 18.25
N ASN A 186 -1.67 13.66 19.06
CA ASN A 186 -0.91 12.48 18.66
C ASN A 186 -1.83 11.37 18.11
N ILE A 187 -1.28 10.52 17.22
CA ILE A 187 -1.91 9.29 16.69
C ILE A 187 -2.62 8.47 17.79
N HIS A 188 -2.12 8.56 19.03
CA HIS A 188 -2.69 7.89 20.19
C HIS A 188 -4.15 8.29 20.50
N GLU A 189 -4.53 9.55 20.34
CA GLU A 189 -5.90 10.02 20.62
C GLU A 189 -6.87 9.63 19.49
N LEU A 190 -6.40 9.62 18.24
CA LEU A 190 -7.18 9.08 17.13
C LEU A 190 -7.51 7.60 17.35
N VAL A 191 -6.52 6.81 17.82
CA VAL A 191 -6.72 5.40 18.16
C VAL A 191 -7.69 5.24 19.31
N GLU A 192 -7.62 6.10 20.33
CA GLU A 192 -8.52 6.07 21.48
C GLU A 192 -9.96 6.43 21.11
N LEU A 193 -10.15 7.46 20.27
CA LEU A 193 -11.45 7.81 19.71
C LEU A 193 -12.02 6.68 18.83
N LEU A 194 -11.19 6.06 18.00
CA LEU A 194 -11.61 4.91 17.19
C LEU A 194 -12.04 3.75 18.08
N ASN A 195 -11.26 3.45 19.12
CA ASN A 195 -11.54 2.39 20.07
C ASN A 195 -12.82 2.66 20.86
N MET A 196 -13.02 3.88 21.35
CA MET A 196 -14.22 4.27 22.08
C MET A 196 -15.45 4.18 21.18
N HIS A 197 -15.34 4.60 19.92
CA HIS A 197 -16.41 4.47 18.95
C HIS A 197 -16.73 2.99 18.69
N TRP A 198 -15.74 2.17 18.34
CA TRP A 198 -15.93 0.76 18.04
C TRP A 198 -16.52 -0.04 19.21
N THR A 199 -16.08 0.24 20.42
CA THR A 199 -16.53 -0.50 21.61
C THR A 199 -17.95 -0.13 22.02
N LYS A 200 -18.39 1.11 21.78
CA LYS A 200 -19.72 1.57 22.20
C LYS A 200 -20.82 1.34 21.15
N THR A 201 -20.51 1.43 19.85
CA THR A 201 -21.56 1.46 18.81
C THR A 201 -21.73 0.16 18.03
N MET A 202 -20.72 -0.72 18.00
CA MET A 202 -20.73 -1.91 17.14
C MET A 202 -20.70 -3.21 17.94
N GLY A 203 -21.46 -4.21 17.48
CA GLY A 203 -21.37 -5.59 17.98
C GLY A 203 -20.11 -6.30 17.47
N ASP A 204 -19.71 -7.42 18.09
CA ASP A 204 -18.44 -8.10 17.78
C ASP A 204 -18.29 -8.53 16.32
N ARG A 205 -19.41 -8.91 15.68
CA ARG A 205 -19.44 -9.24 14.26
C ARG A 205 -19.17 -8.03 13.38
N GLU A 206 -19.86 -6.91 13.66
CA GLU A 206 -19.68 -5.66 12.93
C GLU A 206 -18.27 -5.10 13.10
N ARG A 207 -17.68 -5.23 14.30
CA ARG A 207 -16.28 -4.87 14.56
C ARG A 207 -15.32 -5.65 13.68
N THR A 208 -15.53 -6.97 13.54
CA THR A 208 -14.67 -7.83 12.71
C THR A 208 -14.78 -7.44 11.23
N GLU A 209 -15.99 -7.16 10.75
CA GLU A 209 -16.22 -6.72 9.37
C GLU A 209 -15.62 -5.33 9.12
N ALA A 210 -15.83 -4.38 10.03
CA ALA A 210 -15.26 -3.03 9.96
C ALA A 210 -13.73 -3.06 9.99
N PHE A 211 -13.14 -3.85 10.89
CA PHE A 211 -11.70 -4.04 10.97
C PHE A 211 -11.14 -4.58 9.65
N THR A 212 -11.79 -5.58 9.07
CA THR A 212 -11.39 -6.15 7.77
C THR A 212 -11.43 -5.09 6.67
N VAL A 213 -12.44 -4.23 6.64
CA VAL A 213 -12.55 -3.13 5.67
C VAL A 213 -11.43 -2.11 5.87
N VAL A 214 -11.14 -1.71 7.11
CA VAL A 214 -10.06 -0.76 7.45
C VAL A 214 -8.69 -1.31 7.03
N VAL A 215 -8.39 -2.56 7.38
CA VAL A 215 -7.13 -3.23 6.98
C VAL A 215 -7.02 -3.32 5.47
N TYR A 216 -8.09 -3.72 4.79
CA TYR A 216 -8.13 -3.81 3.34
C TYR A 216 -7.92 -2.44 2.66
N LEU A 217 -8.54 -1.38 3.19
CA LEU A 217 -8.38 -0.02 2.70
C LEU A 217 -6.94 0.48 2.90
N GLY A 218 -6.36 0.25 4.09
CA GLY A 218 -4.97 0.58 4.40
C GLY A 218 -3.99 -0.15 3.47
N ALA A 219 -4.19 -1.44 3.25
CA ALA A 219 -3.39 -2.22 2.32
C ALA A 219 -3.50 -1.67 0.88
N THR A 220 -4.70 -1.33 0.43
CA THR A 220 -4.91 -0.71 -0.89
C THR A 220 -4.18 0.62 -1.02
N MET A 221 -4.17 1.45 0.02
CA MET A 221 -3.46 2.73 0.05
C MET A 221 -1.94 2.54 -0.02
N ILE A 222 -1.39 1.63 0.79
CA ILE A 222 0.05 1.29 0.77
C ILE A 222 0.45 0.75 -0.59
N LEU A 223 -0.34 -0.12 -1.21
CA LEU A 223 -0.05 -0.66 -2.54
C LEU A 223 -0.15 0.40 -3.64
N ALA A 224 -1.10 1.33 -3.56
CA ALA A 224 -1.21 2.44 -4.50
C ALA A 224 0.01 3.37 -4.41
N TYR A 225 0.44 3.72 -3.19
CA TYR A 225 1.70 4.44 -2.99
C TYR A 225 2.90 3.63 -3.51
N ASN A 226 2.92 2.34 -3.17
CA ASN A 226 3.68 1.21 -3.70
C ASN A 226 3.98 1.31 -5.21
N PHE A 227 2.89 1.49 -5.94
CA PHE A 227 2.88 1.55 -7.39
C PHE A 227 3.45 2.87 -7.90
N ILE A 228 3.06 4.01 -7.32
CA ILE A 228 3.52 5.34 -7.75
C ILE A 228 5.02 5.53 -7.47
N ALA A 229 5.47 5.23 -6.25
CA ALA A 229 6.38 4.11 -6.10
C ALA A 229 7.36 3.78 -7.24
N ASN A 230 7.16 2.55 -7.70
CA ASN A 230 7.91 1.91 -8.76
C ASN A 230 7.77 2.65 -10.11
N LEU A 231 6.63 3.30 -10.37
CA LEU A 231 6.43 4.10 -11.59
C LEU A 231 7.46 5.24 -11.68
N MET A 232 7.62 6.02 -10.62
CA MET A 232 8.63 7.08 -10.55
C MET A 232 10.05 6.51 -10.71
N SER A 233 10.35 5.39 -10.07
CA SER A 233 11.67 4.73 -10.22
C SER A 233 11.92 4.28 -11.66
N GLY A 234 10.91 3.73 -12.34
CA GLY A 234 10.98 3.36 -13.75
C GLY A 234 11.22 4.57 -14.68
N MET A 235 10.57 5.71 -14.39
CA MET A 235 10.81 6.95 -15.12
C MET A 235 12.23 7.49 -14.89
N VAL A 236 12.72 7.48 -13.65
CA VAL A 236 14.10 7.89 -13.33
C VAL A 236 15.11 7.00 -14.05
N PHE A 237 14.89 5.68 -14.04
CA PHE A 237 15.72 4.73 -14.77
C PHE A 237 15.76 5.06 -16.27
N ALA A 238 14.61 5.29 -16.89
CA ALA A 238 14.51 5.61 -18.32
C ALA A 238 15.14 6.98 -18.65
N ALA A 239 14.98 7.98 -17.79
CA ALA A 239 15.59 9.30 -17.95
C ALA A 239 17.11 9.22 -17.87
N ALA A 240 17.66 8.50 -16.88
CA ALA A 240 19.09 8.28 -16.74
C ALA A 240 19.65 7.51 -17.96
N TRP A 241 18.92 6.51 -18.44
CA TRP A 241 19.30 5.73 -19.63
C TRP A 241 19.38 6.63 -20.86
N THR A 242 18.33 7.44 -21.07
CA THR A 242 18.23 8.39 -22.20
C THR A 242 19.36 9.40 -22.15
N ARG A 243 19.64 9.97 -20.96
CA ARG A 243 20.72 10.93 -20.76
C ARG A 243 22.08 10.38 -21.20
N ILE A 244 22.43 9.16 -20.78
CA ILE A 244 23.71 8.55 -21.17
C ILE A 244 23.77 8.28 -22.68
N CYS A 245 22.65 7.86 -23.29
CA CYS A 245 22.60 7.70 -24.75
C CYS A 245 22.87 9.02 -25.47
N MET A 246 22.34 10.14 -24.95
CA MET A 246 22.58 11.47 -25.52
C MET A 246 24.01 11.96 -25.33
N GLU A 247 24.60 11.73 -24.15
CA GLU A 247 25.95 12.20 -23.85
C GLU A 247 27.05 11.40 -24.56
N THR A 248 26.84 10.10 -24.78
CA THR A 248 27.87 9.20 -25.34
C THR A 248 27.62 8.83 -26.80
N GLY A 249 26.40 8.96 -27.30
CA GLY A 249 25.99 8.38 -28.59
C GLY A 249 25.88 6.85 -28.57
N GLU A 250 26.05 6.22 -27.40
CA GLU A 250 26.07 4.76 -27.24
C GLU A 250 25.07 4.32 -26.16
N THR A 251 24.68 3.04 -26.20
CA THR A 251 23.82 2.48 -25.15
C THR A 251 24.58 2.34 -23.82
N PRO A 252 23.92 2.48 -22.66
CA PRO A 252 24.51 2.21 -21.34
C PRO A 252 25.12 0.82 -21.17
N THR A 253 24.72 -0.14 -22.01
CA THR A 253 25.27 -1.50 -22.04
C THR A 253 26.64 -1.59 -22.71
N TYR A 254 27.12 -0.53 -23.36
CA TYR A 254 28.46 -0.50 -23.94
C TYR A 254 29.53 -0.50 -22.83
N PRO A 255 30.65 -1.23 -22.99
CA PRO A 255 31.70 -1.29 -21.99
C PRO A 255 32.17 0.10 -21.54
N GLY A 256 32.16 0.35 -20.22
CA GLY A 256 32.57 1.63 -19.64
C GLY A 256 31.44 2.65 -19.42
N ASN A 257 30.27 2.49 -20.05
CA ASN A 257 29.14 3.43 -19.88
C ASN A 257 28.20 3.06 -18.72
N TRP A 258 28.26 1.83 -18.21
CA TRP A 258 27.42 1.38 -17.10
C TRP A 258 27.63 2.17 -15.80
N SER A 259 28.88 2.51 -15.46
CA SER A 259 29.19 3.30 -14.27
C SER A 259 28.60 4.71 -14.35
N LYS A 260 28.72 5.35 -15.52
CA LYS A 260 28.12 6.67 -15.80
C LYS A 260 26.59 6.62 -15.68
N PHE A 261 25.97 5.56 -16.18
CA PHE A 261 24.53 5.33 -16.04
C PHE A 261 24.11 5.18 -14.57
N LEU A 262 24.79 4.36 -13.79
CA LEU A 262 24.49 4.20 -12.37
C LEU A 262 24.66 5.51 -11.60
N GLN A 263 25.68 6.31 -11.94
CA GLN A 263 25.88 7.63 -11.36
C GLN A 263 24.72 8.57 -11.72
N ALA A 264 24.35 8.69 -13.00
CA ALA A 264 23.24 9.52 -13.45
C ALA A 264 21.91 9.12 -12.79
N LYS A 265 21.65 7.81 -12.71
CA LYS A 265 20.49 7.26 -12.01
C LYS A 265 20.50 7.64 -10.53
N SER A 266 21.61 7.44 -9.83
CA SER A 266 21.73 7.77 -8.40
C SER A 266 21.50 9.26 -8.14
N THR A 267 22.03 10.14 -8.99
CA THR A 267 21.80 11.59 -8.88
C THR A 267 20.32 11.94 -9.06
N MET A 268 19.66 11.34 -10.05
CA MET A 268 18.23 11.54 -10.27
C MET A 268 17.39 10.94 -9.14
N ASP A 269 17.74 9.76 -8.61
CA ASP A 269 17.04 9.15 -7.48
C ASP A 269 17.11 10.02 -6.22
N ILE A 270 18.23 10.70 -5.95
CA ILE A 270 18.33 11.65 -4.83
C ILE A 270 17.38 12.83 -5.06
N PHE A 271 17.33 13.36 -6.27
CA PHE A 271 16.49 14.51 -6.62
C PHE A 271 14.99 14.18 -6.59
N PHE A 272 14.58 13.03 -7.14
CA PHE A 272 13.18 12.60 -7.17
C PHE A 272 12.74 11.85 -5.91
N GLY A 273 13.68 11.34 -5.12
CA GLY A 273 13.40 10.54 -3.93
C GLY A 273 13.08 11.36 -2.69
N GLY A 274 13.73 12.52 -2.49
CA GLY A 274 13.49 13.39 -1.34
C GLY A 274 12.52 14.53 -1.63
N PRO A 275 12.94 15.57 -2.38
CA PRO A 275 12.14 16.76 -2.67
C PRO A 275 10.76 16.48 -3.28
N CYS A 276 10.62 15.42 -4.09
CA CYS A 276 9.34 15.09 -4.73
C CYS A 276 8.41 14.22 -3.87
N LEU A 277 8.73 13.90 -2.61
CA LEU A 277 7.84 13.13 -1.73
C LEU A 277 6.43 13.75 -1.58
N PRO A 278 6.27 15.08 -1.39
CA PRO A 278 4.95 15.69 -1.30
C PRO A 278 4.18 15.56 -2.62
N ALA A 279 4.83 15.79 -3.76
CA ALA A 279 4.23 15.62 -5.08
C ALA A 279 3.79 14.16 -5.31
N ARG A 280 4.62 13.19 -4.89
CA ARG A 280 4.29 11.76 -4.94
C ARG A 280 3.06 11.43 -4.13
N ALA A 281 2.95 11.96 -2.90
CA ALA A 281 1.79 11.77 -2.05
C ALA A 281 0.53 12.39 -2.68
N LEU A 282 0.64 13.59 -3.25
CA LEU A 282 -0.48 14.26 -3.93
C LEU A 282 -0.98 13.48 -5.15
N ILE A 283 -0.07 12.91 -5.96
CA ILE A 283 -0.43 12.07 -7.11
C ILE A 283 -1.03 10.73 -6.65
N ALA A 284 -0.59 10.19 -5.52
CA ALA A 284 -1.10 8.93 -4.99
C ALA A 284 -2.59 9.02 -4.60
N ILE A 285 -3.11 10.19 -4.23
CA ILE A 285 -4.52 10.37 -3.83
C ILE A 285 -5.50 10.09 -4.97
N PRO A 286 -5.46 10.77 -6.13
CA PRO A 286 -6.35 10.44 -7.25
C PRO A 286 -6.08 9.04 -7.79
N TRP A 287 -4.81 8.61 -7.77
CA TRP A 287 -4.44 7.27 -8.21
C TRP A 287 -5.04 6.17 -7.35
N PHE A 288 -5.11 6.37 -6.04
CA PHE A 288 -5.72 5.43 -5.10
C PHE A 288 -7.15 5.08 -5.48
N PHE A 289 -7.96 6.06 -5.92
CA PHE A 289 -9.34 5.79 -6.35
C PHE A 289 -9.40 4.92 -7.61
N GLN A 290 -8.49 5.14 -8.57
CA GLN A 290 -8.40 4.32 -9.78
C GLN A 290 -7.88 2.92 -9.46
N TYR A 291 -6.83 2.82 -8.63
CA TYR A 291 -6.27 1.54 -8.19
C TYR A 291 -7.32 0.72 -7.43
N ARG A 292 -8.11 1.36 -6.56
CA ARG A 292 -9.23 0.70 -5.87
C ARG A 292 -10.26 0.13 -6.85
N LYS A 293 -10.67 0.88 -7.88
CA LYS A 293 -11.59 0.38 -8.92
C LYS A 293 -10.99 -0.83 -9.64
N PHE A 294 -9.71 -0.78 -9.94
CA PHE A 294 -8.98 -1.89 -10.55
C PHE A 294 -8.97 -3.14 -9.66
N VAL A 295 -8.60 -3.02 -8.37
CA VAL A 295 -8.60 -4.14 -7.42
C VAL A 295 -10.00 -4.75 -7.29
N VAL A 296 -11.05 -3.92 -7.22
CA VAL A 296 -12.44 -4.40 -7.19
C VAL A 296 -12.82 -5.14 -8.47
N GLY A 297 -12.33 -4.68 -9.63
CA GLY A 297 -12.46 -5.38 -10.91
C GLY A 297 -11.83 -6.77 -10.84
N VAL A 298 -10.58 -6.88 -10.40
CA VAL A 298 -9.86 -8.16 -10.23
C VAL A 298 -10.60 -9.08 -9.25
N THR A 299 -11.14 -8.52 -8.16
CA THR A 299 -11.91 -9.27 -7.15
C THR A 299 -13.16 -9.93 -7.74
N ARG A 300 -13.81 -9.30 -8.73
CA ARG A 300 -14.99 -9.86 -9.41
C ARG A 300 -14.66 -10.99 -10.37
N VAL A 301 -13.44 -10.99 -10.90
CA VAL A 301 -12.97 -11.93 -11.92
C VAL A 301 -12.42 -13.22 -11.29
N LEU A 302 -11.91 -13.15 -10.05
CA LEU A 302 -11.34 -14.32 -9.39
C LEU A 302 -12.42 -15.33 -8.93
N PRO A 303 -12.24 -16.64 -9.20
CA PRO A 303 -13.22 -17.69 -8.90
C PRO A 303 -13.36 -18.00 -7.41
N LEU A 304 -12.44 -17.51 -6.57
CA LEU A 304 -12.45 -17.73 -5.12
C LEU A 304 -13.57 -16.97 -4.39
N ARG A 305 -14.27 -16.07 -5.09
CA ARG A 305 -15.30 -15.21 -4.51
C ARG A 305 -16.43 -15.97 -3.81
N GLU A 306 -16.86 -17.09 -4.38
CA GLU A 306 -18.02 -17.85 -3.88
C GLU A 306 -17.66 -18.68 -2.65
N LYS A 307 -16.48 -19.31 -2.66
CA LYS A 307 -16.05 -20.23 -1.59
C LYS A 307 -15.35 -19.52 -0.43
N PHE A 308 -14.51 -18.52 -0.73
CA PHE A 308 -13.64 -17.87 0.25
C PHE A 308 -13.56 -16.36 0.01
N PRO A 309 -14.58 -15.58 0.40
CA PRO A 309 -14.66 -14.15 0.07
C PRO A 309 -13.51 -13.33 0.66
N ILE A 310 -13.00 -13.72 1.83
CA ILE A 310 -11.86 -13.06 2.48
C ILE A 310 -10.57 -13.34 1.70
N ILE A 311 -10.28 -14.61 1.39
CA ILE A 311 -9.10 -15.01 0.62
C ILE A 311 -9.13 -14.37 -0.77
N ASN A 312 -10.31 -14.31 -1.39
CA ASN A 312 -10.49 -13.67 -2.69
C ASN A 312 -10.06 -12.20 -2.72
N ARG A 313 -10.33 -11.43 -1.66
CA ARG A 313 -9.90 -10.03 -1.53
C ARG A 313 -8.38 -9.90 -1.46
N TYR A 314 -7.72 -10.76 -0.68
CA TYR A 314 -6.26 -10.76 -0.57
C TYR A 314 -5.59 -11.21 -1.87
N ALA A 315 -6.10 -12.28 -2.50
CA ALA A 315 -5.64 -12.73 -3.80
C ALA A 315 -5.79 -11.62 -4.86
N ALA A 316 -6.91 -10.91 -4.87
CA ALA A 316 -7.12 -9.79 -5.77
C ALA A 316 -6.09 -8.67 -5.58
N LEU A 317 -5.75 -8.32 -4.33
CA LEU A 317 -4.72 -7.31 -4.02
C LEU A 317 -3.33 -7.72 -4.52
N ILE A 318 -2.95 -8.99 -4.33
CA ILE A 318 -1.65 -9.52 -4.77
C ILE A 318 -1.58 -9.54 -6.30
N VAL A 319 -2.60 -10.07 -6.95
CA VAL A 319 -2.68 -10.14 -8.41
C VAL A 319 -2.71 -8.74 -9.03
N SER A 320 -3.51 -7.83 -8.47
CA SER A 320 -3.55 -6.45 -8.96
C SER A 320 -2.19 -5.77 -8.81
N TRP A 321 -1.48 -5.99 -7.70
CA TRP A 321 -0.15 -5.44 -7.49
C TRP A 321 0.87 -6.00 -8.49
N LEU A 322 0.88 -7.32 -8.71
CA LEU A 322 1.77 -7.95 -9.69
C LEU A 322 1.49 -7.45 -11.11
N VAL A 323 0.23 -7.48 -11.54
CA VAL A 323 -0.18 -7.03 -12.88
C VAL A 323 0.15 -5.56 -13.08
N ALA A 324 -0.18 -4.71 -12.11
CA ALA A 324 0.10 -3.28 -12.21
C ALA A 324 1.62 -3.03 -12.31
N ASN A 325 2.44 -3.63 -11.45
CA ASN A 325 3.89 -3.40 -11.51
C ASN A 325 4.51 -3.96 -12.80
N ILE A 326 4.20 -5.20 -13.17
CA ILE A 326 4.81 -5.83 -14.35
C ILE A 326 4.35 -5.13 -15.63
N ALA A 327 3.05 -4.95 -15.82
CA ALA A 327 2.51 -4.39 -17.05
C ALA A 327 2.84 -2.90 -17.19
N PHE A 328 2.73 -2.13 -16.12
CA PHE A 328 2.87 -0.68 -16.19
C PHE A 328 4.33 -0.26 -16.11
N VAL A 329 5.10 -0.72 -15.11
CA VAL A 329 6.51 -0.33 -14.98
C VAL A 329 7.32 -0.97 -16.11
N GLY A 330 7.17 -2.28 -16.32
CA GLY A 330 7.84 -2.99 -17.40
C GLY A 330 7.43 -2.44 -18.78
N GLY A 331 6.13 -2.23 -19.00
CA GLY A 331 5.61 -1.69 -20.27
C GLY A 331 6.11 -0.28 -20.58
N ILE A 332 6.08 0.63 -19.60
CA ILE A 332 6.56 2.00 -19.79
C ILE A 332 8.07 2.02 -20.04
N THR A 333 8.86 1.29 -19.26
CA THR A 333 10.31 1.24 -19.47
C THR A 333 10.66 0.70 -20.85
N LEU A 334 10.01 -0.38 -21.29
CA LEU A 334 10.22 -0.93 -22.63
C LEU A 334 9.76 0.01 -23.73
N LEU A 335 8.63 0.70 -23.54
CA LEU A 335 8.11 1.67 -24.51
C LEU A 335 9.07 2.85 -24.64
N MET A 336 9.57 3.40 -23.54
CA MET A 336 10.56 4.49 -23.55
C MET A 336 11.87 4.09 -24.25
N MET A 337 12.38 2.88 -23.97
CA MET A 337 13.57 2.35 -24.66
C MET A 337 13.34 2.20 -26.17
N LYS A 338 12.17 1.69 -26.55
CA LYS A 338 11.82 1.48 -27.97
C LYS A 338 11.62 2.80 -28.71
N THR A 339 10.92 3.77 -28.11
CA THR A 339 10.74 5.10 -28.71
C THR A 339 12.07 5.80 -28.91
N TRP A 340 13.00 5.65 -27.97
CA TRP A 340 14.34 6.21 -28.09
C TRP A 340 15.13 5.57 -29.24
N SER A 341 15.11 4.24 -29.32
CA SER A 341 15.78 3.50 -30.40
C SER A 341 15.28 3.93 -31.79
N LEU A 342 13.96 4.14 -31.93
CA LEU A 342 13.39 4.66 -33.17
C LEU A 342 13.86 6.09 -33.47
N LEU A 343 13.84 6.97 -32.47
CA LEU A 343 14.27 8.36 -32.62
C LEU A 343 15.73 8.48 -33.07
N HIS A 344 16.60 7.65 -32.49
CA HIS A 344 18.01 7.58 -32.85
C HIS A 344 18.21 7.12 -34.31
N SER A 345 17.44 6.11 -34.75
CA SER A 345 17.48 5.66 -36.15
C SER A 345 17.11 6.78 -37.14
N PHE A 346 16.10 7.60 -36.82
CA PHE A 346 15.73 8.74 -37.65
C PHE A 346 16.81 9.83 -37.67
N TYR A 347 17.43 10.10 -36.53
CA TYR A 347 18.47 11.12 -36.43
C TYR A 347 19.72 10.73 -37.25
N SER A 348 20.14 9.47 -37.16
CA SER A 348 21.30 8.95 -37.90
C SER A 348 21.11 9.05 -39.42
N VAL A 349 19.92 8.71 -39.93
CA VAL A 349 19.60 8.83 -41.37
C VAL A 349 19.62 10.30 -41.82
N ARG A 350 19.10 11.22 -41.02
CA ARG A 350 19.09 12.65 -41.38
C ARG A 350 20.50 13.23 -41.43
N VAL A 351 21.37 12.90 -40.47
CA VAL A 351 22.76 13.37 -40.48
C VAL A 351 23.54 12.80 -41.68
N ALA A 352 23.30 11.53 -42.04
CA ALA A 352 23.93 10.92 -43.22
C ALA A 352 23.47 11.52 -44.57
N SER A 353 22.32 12.22 -44.60
CA SER A 353 21.82 12.85 -45.84
C SER A 353 22.36 14.27 -46.08
N VAL A 354 23.00 14.87 -45.08
CA VAL A 354 23.54 16.24 -45.15
C VAL A 354 25.04 16.24 -45.49
N HIS A 355 25.68 15.08 -45.41
CA HIS A 355 27.06 14.84 -45.85
C HIS A 355 27.04 14.07 -47.18
#